data_AF-A0A246BFP3-F1
#
_entry.id   AF-A0A246BFP3-F1
#
_cell.length_a   1.000
_cell.length_b   1.000
_cell.length_c   1.000
_cell.angle_alpha   90.00
_cell.angle_beta   90.00
_cell.angle_gamma   90.00
#
_symmetry.space_group_name_H-M   'P 1'
#
loop_
_entity.id
_entity.type
_entity.pdbx_description
1 polymer ?
#
loop_
_entity_poly.entity_id
_entity_poly.type
_entity_poly.pdbx_seq_one_letter_code
_entity_poly.pdbx_strand_id
1 'polypeptide(L)'
;MLSITLEQLDAVRDANDRAEFAGLTARAEKLEAETDALEREIEDLCLHAFAAGLTEQELAFHLMVFRSLTNLERVGDYAFNVARDLETFAPRARSATLQDVLPLVRLLSEMLERLAFAFAERDVEAARDVMRLDYEQVDALYEQMQRASLTRLLERPEDTSVALTAGRMARNLERLGDHLVNVAERLEHIILRAS
;
A
#
# COMPACT_ATOMS: atom_id res chain seq x y z
N MET A 1 1.97 8.90 -7.82
CA MET A 1 1.23 8.09 -6.85
C MET A 1 2.07 6.89 -6.37
N LEU A 2 2.28 5.82 -7.15
CA LEU A 2 3.03 4.63 -6.71
C LEU A 2 4.40 4.92 -6.03
N SER A 3 5.23 5.77 -6.66
CA SER A 3 6.53 6.15 -6.08
C SER A 3 6.41 6.94 -4.77
N ILE A 4 5.34 7.72 -4.60
CA ILE A 4 5.10 8.51 -3.38
C ILE A 4 4.68 7.56 -2.26
N THR A 5 3.81 6.59 -2.55
CA THR A 5 3.42 5.59 -1.56
C THR A 5 4.59 4.67 -1.17
N LEU A 6 5.47 4.34 -2.12
CA LEU A 6 6.71 3.63 -1.80
C LEU A 6 7.58 4.46 -0.84
N GLU A 7 7.69 5.77 -1.05
CA GLU A 7 8.38 6.67 -0.11
C GLU A 7 7.71 6.71 1.27
N GLN A 8 6.37 6.67 1.34
CA GLN A 8 5.64 6.59 2.61
C GLN A 8 5.99 5.30 3.38
N LEU A 9 5.96 4.14 2.72
CA LEU A 9 6.30 2.86 3.34
C LEU A 9 7.78 2.80 3.74
N ASP A 10 8.67 3.37 2.94
CA ASP A 10 10.09 3.49 3.25
C ASP A 10 10.34 4.39 4.46
N ALA A 11 9.57 5.48 4.62
CA ALA A 11 9.63 6.31 5.81
C ALA A 11 9.21 5.53 7.08
N VAL A 12 8.18 4.68 6.98
CA VAL A 12 7.76 3.78 8.08
C VAL A 12 8.87 2.81 8.45
N ARG A 13 9.50 2.18 7.46
CA ARG A 13 10.62 1.25 7.64
C ARG A 13 11.82 1.95 8.29
N ASP A 14 12.24 3.08 7.75
CA ASP A 14 13.39 3.84 8.23
C ASP A 14 13.20 4.33 9.67
N ALA A 15 12.00 4.82 10.00
CA ALA A 15 11.65 5.23 11.36
C ALA A 15 11.74 4.06 12.35
N ASN A 16 11.25 2.88 11.94
CA ASN A 16 11.33 1.68 12.74
C ASN A 16 12.77 1.20 12.95
N ASP A 17 13.58 1.20 11.90
CA ASP A 17 14.96 0.71 11.92
C ASP A 17 15.87 1.60 12.77
N ARG A 18 15.65 2.92 12.72
CA ARG A 18 16.39 3.90 13.55
C ARG A 18 15.82 4.06 14.96
N ALA A 19 14.61 3.53 15.20
CA ALA A 19 13.81 3.83 16.39
C ALA A 19 13.57 5.33 16.60
N GLU A 20 13.45 6.07 15.49
CA GLU A 20 13.21 7.51 15.43
C GLU A 20 11.84 7.75 14.80
N PHE A 21 10.81 7.89 15.64
CA PHE A 21 9.43 8.00 15.17
C PHE A 21 8.93 9.44 15.07
N ALA A 22 9.62 10.38 15.70
CA ALA A 22 9.19 11.78 15.78
C ALA A 22 9.17 12.43 14.38
N GLY A 23 8.03 13.03 14.02
CA GLY A 23 7.83 13.69 12.73
C GLY A 23 7.46 12.75 11.58
N LEU A 24 7.32 11.44 11.83
CA LEU A 24 6.92 10.47 10.81
C LEU A 24 5.53 10.79 10.24
N THR A 25 4.56 11.12 11.09
CA THR A 25 3.19 11.49 10.71
C THR A 25 3.20 12.73 9.83
N ALA A 26 3.94 13.77 10.22
CA ALA A 26 4.02 15.02 9.46
C ALA A 26 4.66 14.80 8.09
N ARG A 27 5.67 13.92 8.00
CA ARG A 27 6.25 13.51 6.71
C ARG A 27 5.23 12.76 5.86
N ALA A 28 4.54 11.79 6.43
CA ALA A 28 3.55 10.98 5.72
C ALA A 28 2.34 11.82 5.25
N GLU A 29 1.91 12.80 6.06
CA GLU A 29 0.84 13.75 5.71
C GLU A 29 1.20 14.61 4.50
N LYS A 30 2.47 15.05 4.38
CA LYS A 30 2.94 15.76 3.20
C LYS A 30 2.88 14.90 1.94
N LEU A 31 3.32 13.65 2.03
CA LEU A 31 3.29 12.68 0.93
C LEU A 31 1.84 12.32 0.55
N GLU A 32 0.93 12.29 1.51
CA GLU A 32 -0.50 12.07 1.26
C GLU A 32 -1.10 13.23 0.47
N ALA A 33 -0.85 14.48 0.90
CA ALA A 33 -1.30 15.66 0.18
C ALA A 33 -0.73 15.73 -1.25
N GLU A 34 0.49 15.24 -1.48
CA GLU A 34 1.06 15.11 -2.83
C GLU A 34 0.36 14.02 -3.66
N THR A 35 -0.06 12.92 -3.02
CA THR A 35 -0.84 11.85 -3.68
C THR A 35 -2.22 12.34 -4.09
N ASP A 36 -2.94 13.06 -3.23
CA ASP A 36 -4.23 13.70 -3.51
C ASP A 36 -4.15 14.73 -4.64
N ALA A 37 -3.03 15.47 -4.70
CA ALA A 37 -2.80 16.43 -5.77
C ALA A 37 -2.59 15.72 -7.12
N LEU A 38 -1.79 14.65 -7.13
CA LEU A 38 -1.56 13.86 -8.34
C LEU A 38 -2.79 13.10 -8.81
N GLU A 39 -3.66 12.64 -7.90
CA GLU A 39 -4.92 11.99 -8.28
C GLU A 39 -5.73 12.94 -9.17
N ARG A 40 -5.98 14.16 -8.67
CA ARG A 40 -6.72 15.22 -9.40
C ARG A 40 -6.05 15.61 -10.71
N GLU A 41 -4.72 15.73 -10.72
CA GLU A 41 -3.97 16.02 -11.95
C GLU A 41 -4.16 14.92 -13.00
N ILE A 42 -4.08 13.65 -12.60
CA ILE A 42 -4.25 12.53 -13.54
C ILE A 42 -5.70 12.40 -13.98
N GLU A 43 -6.68 12.68 -13.12
CA GLU A 43 -8.09 12.77 -13.51
C GLU A 43 -8.29 13.81 -14.61
N ASP A 44 -7.76 15.02 -14.42
CA ASP A 44 -7.85 16.09 -15.41
C ASP A 44 -7.15 15.69 -16.72
N LEU A 45 -5.95 15.10 -16.66
CA LEU A 45 -5.25 14.61 -17.85
C LEU A 45 -6.07 13.55 -18.60
N CYS A 46 -6.72 12.62 -17.89
CA CYS A 46 -7.60 11.63 -18.51
C CYS A 46 -8.81 12.27 -19.19
N LEU A 47 -9.45 13.26 -18.53
CA LEU A 47 -10.58 13.99 -19.10
C LEU A 47 -10.21 14.74 -20.39
N HIS A 48 -9.05 15.41 -20.40
CA HIS A 48 -8.53 16.07 -21.59
C HIS A 48 -8.24 15.07 -22.72
N ALA A 49 -7.64 13.92 -22.39
CA ALA A 49 -7.36 12.87 -23.35
C ALA A 49 -8.66 12.30 -23.97
N PHE A 50 -9.68 12.03 -23.15
CA PHE A 50 -10.99 11.57 -23.63
C PHE A 50 -11.65 12.57 -24.59
N ALA A 51 -11.56 13.86 -24.29
CA ALA A 51 -12.11 14.91 -25.14
C ALA A 51 -11.38 15.08 -26.48
N ALA A 52 -10.09 14.75 -26.54
CA ALA A 52 -9.26 14.88 -27.74
C ALA A 52 -9.55 13.83 -28.83
N GLY A 53 -10.26 12.74 -28.49
CA GLY A 53 -10.57 11.64 -29.40
C GLY A 53 -9.41 10.64 -29.51
N LEU A 54 -9.50 9.56 -28.74
CA LEU A 54 -8.51 8.49 -28.67
C LEU A 54 -8.89 7.29 -29.55
N THR A 55 -7.90 6.49 -29.93
CA THR A 55 -8.16 5.13 -30.44
C THR A 55 -8.78 4.25 -29.34
N GLU A 56 -9.39 3.12 -29.72
CA GLU A 56 -9.97 2.18 -28.74
C GLU A 56 -8.94 1.69 -27.72
N GLN A 57 -7.71 1.39 -28.17
CA GLN A 57 -6.63 0.92 -27.32
C GLN A 57 -6.18 1.99 -26.31
N GLU A 58 -6.00 3.23 -26.78
CA GLU A 58 -5.64 4.35 -25.92
C GLU A 58 -6.75 4.68 -24.92
N LEU A 59 -8.00 4.69 -25.37
CA LEU A 59 -9.17 4.91 -24.51
C LEU A 59 -9.25 3.84 -23.42
N ALA A 60 -9.05 2.56 -23.77
CA ALA A 60 -9.07 1.47 -22.81
C ALA A 60 -7.97 1.62 -21.74
N PHE A 61 -6.76 2.02 -22.14
CA PHE A 61 -5.66 2.29 -21.21
C PHE A 61 -5.96 3.46 -20.28
N HIS A 62 -6.39 4.61 -20.81
CA HIS A 62 -6.72 5.78 -20.00
C HIS A 62 -7.91 5.52 -19.07
N LEU A 63 -8.93 4.77 -19.51
CA LEU A 63 -10.04 4.35 -18.65
C LEU A 63 -9.58 3.41 -17.52
N MET A 64 -8.61 2.55 -17.78
CA MET A 64 -8.03 1.70 -16.74
C MET A 64 -7.26 2.52 -15.72
N VAL A 65 -6.42 3.47 -16.16
CA VAL A 65 -5.72 4.40 -15.27
C VAL A 65 -6.73 5.16 -14.42
N PHE A 66 -7.72 5.80 -15.05
CA PHE A 66 -8.77 6.57 -14.36
C PHE A 66 -9.51 5.73 -13.30
N ARG A 67 -9.88 4.48 -13.63
CA ARG A 67 -10.54 3.57 -12.68
C ARG A 67 -9.63 3.05 -11.57
N SER A 68 -8.32 3.23 -11.71
CA SER A 68 -7.33 2.80 -10.73
C SER A 68 -6.96 3.92 -9.75
N LEU A 69 -7.29 5.18 -10.05
CA LEU A 69 -6.94 6.35 -9.24
C LEU A 69 -7.40 6.23 -7.79
N THR A 70 -8.69 5.94 -7.56
CA THR A 70 -9.22 5.73 -6.20
C THR A 70 -8.58 4.55 -5.48
N ASN A 71 -8.09 3.53 -6.19
CA ASN A 71 -7.35 2.45 -5.53
C ASN A 71 -5.95 2.92 -5.10
N LEU A 72 -5.29 3.72 -5.95
CA LEU A 72 -3.97 4.28 -5.67
C LEU A 72 -3.99 5.34 -4.57
N GLU A 73 -5.05 6.15 -4.48
CA GLU A 73 -5.27 7.08 -3.37
C GLU A 73 -5.41 6.30 -2.06
N ARG A 74 -6.31 5.31 -2.01
CA ARG A 74 -6.50 4.45 -0.82
C ARG A 74 -5.22 3.75 -0.38
N VAL A 75 -4.34 3.37 -1.31
CA VAL A 75 -3.03 2.80 -0.99
C VAL A 75 -2.14 3.79 -0.23
N GLY A 76 -2.08 5.06 -0.66
CA GLY A 76 -1.42 6.14 0.08
C GLY A 76 -2.04 6.35 1.46
N ASP A 77 -3.37 6.41 1.49
CA ASP A 77 -4.16 6.69 2.68
C ASP A 77 -3.95 5.62 3.77
N TYR A 78 -3.85 4.34 3.38
CA TYR A 78 -3.49 3.26 4.29
C TYR A 78 -2.04 3.32 4.77
N ALA A 79 -1.09 3.71 3.90
CA ALA A 79 0.30 3.92 4.29
C ALA A 79 0.44 5.06 5.31
N PHE A 80 -0.27 6.18 5.08
CA PHE A 80 -0.35 7.29 6.03
C PHE A 80 -0.88 6.85 7.41
N ASN A 81 -1.97 6.08 7.43
CA ASN A 81 -2.54 5.57 8.68
C ASN A 81 -1.55 4.70 9.47
N VAL A 82 -0.73 3.89 8.78
CA VAL A 82 0.32 3.07 9.41
C VAL A 82 1.43 3.94 9.99
N ALA A 83 1.87 4.96 9.26
CA ALA A 83 2.88 5.92 9.71
C ALA A 83 2.42 6.68 10.98
N ARG A 84 1.18 7.16 10.97
CA ARG A 84 0.56 7.84 12.12
C ARG A 84 0.48 6.93 13.34
N ASP A 85 -0.02 5.70 13.17
CA ASP A 85 -0.20 4.76 14.27
C ASP A 85 1.18 4.34 14.85
N LEU A 86 2.20 4.17 14.01
CA LEU A 86 3.57 3.85 14.44
C LEU A 86 4.17 4.95 15.32
N GLU A 87 4.04 6.22 14.93
CA GLU A 87 4.52 7.35 15.75
C GLU A 87 3.72 7.52 17.03
N THR A 88 2.39 7.47 16.94
CA THR A 88 1.50 7.63 18.09
C THR A 88 1.79 6.61 19.19
N PHE A 89 2.24 5.41 18.81
CA PHE A 89 2.57 4.35 19.75
C PHE A 89 4.02 4.33 20.22
N ALA A 90 4.86 5.29 19.83
CA ALA A 90 6.21 5.41 20.39
C ALA A 90 6.15 5.73 21.91
N PRO A 91 6.95 5.06 22.76
CA PRO A 91 8.01 4.08 22.45
C PRO A 91 7.53 2.61 22.37
N ARG A 92 6.25 2.32 22.66
CA ARG A 92 5.67 0.95 22.59
C ARG A 92 5.65 0.33 21.19
N ALA A 93 5.99 1.12 20.16
CA ALA A 93 6.32 0.66 18.81
C ALA A 93 7.31 -0.53 18.79
N ARG A 94 8.20 -0.64 19.79
CA ARG A 94 9.20 -1.74 19.88
C ARG A 94 8.69 -3.04 20.51
N SER A 95 7.42 -3.12 20.89
CA SER A 95 6.83 -4.36 21.37
C SER A 95 6.87 -5.47 20.32
N ALA A 96 7.03 -6.72 20.75
CA ALA A 96 7.06 -7.87 19.82
C ALA A 96 5.83 -7.92 18.92
N THR A 97 4.64 -7.68 19.49
CA THR A 97 3.37 -7.68 18.74
C THR A 97 3.33 -6.65 17.63
N LEU A 98 3.84 -5.43 17.86
CA LEU A 98 3.86 -4.41 16.81
C LEU A 98 4.96 -4.70 15.79
N GLN A 99 6.13 -5.18 16.23
CA GLN A 99 7.24 -5.54 15.34
C GLN A 99 6.88 -6.67 14.36
N ASP A 100 5.95 -7.56 14.70
CA ASP A 100 5.43 -8.57 13.79
C ASP A 100 4.65 -7.98 12.59
N VAL A 101 4.20 -6.71 12.66
CA VAL A 101 3.49 -6.01 11.58
C VAL A 101 4.48 -5.55 10.49
N LEU A 102 5.68 -5.14 10.88
CA LEU A 102 6.65 -4.48 10.00
C LEU A 102 7.10 -5.30 8.77
N PRO A 103 7.14 -6.65 8.79
CA PRO A 103 7.41 -7.41 7.58
C PRO A 103 6.36 -7.24 6.48
N LEU A 104 5.09 -6.91 6.81
CA LEU A 104 4.07 -6.59 5.79
C LEU A 104 4.44 -5.32 5.02
N VAL A 105 5.02 -4.32 5.67
CA VAL A 105 5.49 -3.07 5.02
C VAL A 105 6.48 -3.39 3.91
N ARG A 106 7.42 -4.31 4.15
CA ARG A 106 8.42 -4.72 3.14
C ARG A 106 7.80 -5.45 1.96
N LEU A 107 6.88 -6.39 2.22
CA LEU A 107 6.19 -7.11 1.15
C LEU A 107 5.37 -6.15 0.26
N LEU A 108 4.71 -5.17 0.87
CA LEU A 108 3.91 -4.18 0.15
C LEU A 108 4.79 -3.19 -0.63
N SER A 109 5.98 -2.83 -0.12
CA SER A 109 6.98 -2.10 -0.91
C SER A 109 7.39 -2.90 -2.15
N GLU A 110 7.64 -4.21 -2.03
CA GLU A 110 7.94 -5.06 -3.19
C GLU A 110 6.77 -5.10 -4.18
N MET A 111 5.53 -5.26 -3.69
CA MET A 111 4.33 -5.23 -4.55
C MET A 111 4.18 -3.90 -5.29
N LEU A 112 4.46 -2.76 -4.65
CA LEU A 112 4.46 -1.44 -5.29
C LEU A 112 5.51 -1.34 -6.39
N GLU A 113 6.73 -1.83 -6.15
CA GLU A 113 7.81 -1.85 -7.15
C GLU A 113 7.44 -2.71 -8.36
N ARG A 114 6.86 -3.90 -8.12
CA ARG A 114 6.37 -4.80 -9.19
C ARG A 114 5.25 -4.17 -9.98
N LEU A 115 4.29 -3.54 -9.31
CA LEU A 115 3.20 -2.84 -9.99
C LEU A 115 3.71 -1.66 -10.82
N ALA A 116 4.66 -0.88 -10.29
CA ALA A 116 5.28 0.21 -11.03
C ALA A 116 6.04 -0.28 -12.28
N PHE A 117 6.77 -1.40 -12.15
CA PHE A 117 7.43 -2.04 -13.29
C PHE A 117 6.43 -2.55 -14.33
N ALA A 118 5.33 -3.17 -13.89
CA ALA A 118 4.25 -3.62 -14.77
C ALA A 118 3.64 -2.46 -15.58
N PHE A 119 3.43 -1.30 -14.95
CA PHE A 119 2.95 -0.10 -15.65
C PHE A 119 3.97 0.43 -16.67
N ALA A 120 5.24 0.48 -16.29
CA ALA A 120 6.30 1.06 -17.11
C ALA A 120 6.60 0.21 -18.35
N GLU A 121 6.74 -1.10 -18.17
CA GLU A 121 7.17 -2.03 -19.22
C GLU A 121 6.03 -2.79 -19.89
N ARG A 122 4.78 -2.56 -19.44
CA ARG A 122 3.60 -3.35 -19.83
C ARG A 122 3.84 -4.85 -19.60
N ASP A 123 4.45 -5.18 -18.48
CA ASP A 123 4.83 -6.54 -18.14
C ASP A 123 3.68 -7.27 -17.40
N VAL A 124 3.14 -8.30 -18.05
CA VAL A 124 2.04 -9.12 -17.49
C VAL A 124 2.50 -9.96 -16.30
N GLU A 125 3.71 -10.49 -16.33
CA GLU A 125 4.23 -11.33 -15.26
C GLU A 125 4.49 -10.50 -14.00
N ALA A 126 4.97 -9.27 -14.15
CA ALA A 126 5.11 -8.35 -13.02
C ALA A 126 3.75 -7.99 -12.38
N ALA A 127 2.67 -7.84 -13.18
CA ALA A 127 1.32 -7.68 -12.63
C ALA A 127 0.87 -8.94 -11.86
N ARG A 128 1.10 -10.13 -12.42
CA ARG A 128 0.79 -11.42 -11.75
C ARG A 128 1.59 -11.63 -10.48
N ASP A 129 2.84 -11.18 -10.45
CA ASP A 129 3.70 -11.25 -9.27
C ASP A 129 3.06 -10.47 -8.10
N VAL A 130 2.44 -9.32 -8.34
CA VAL A 130 1.69 -8.57 -7.31
C VAL A 130 0.59 -9.43 -6.70
N MET A 131 -0.25 -10.05 -7.54
CA MET A 131 -1.36 -10.91 -7.10
C MET A 131 -0.84 -12.14 -6.32
N ARG A 132 0.27 -12.72 -6.77
CA ARG A 132 0.88 -13.88 -6.12
C ARG A 132 1.48 -13.52 -4.76
N LEU A 133 2.19 -12.40 -4.67
CA LEU A 133 2.76 -11.90 -3.40
C LEU A 133 1.68 -11.69 -2.34
N ASP A 134 0.54 -11.12 -2.75
CA ASP A 134 -0.59 -10.89 -1.85
C ASP A 134 -1.14 -12.21 -1.28
N TYR A 135 -1.58 -13.11 -2.17
CA TYR A 135 -2.21 -14.37 -1.82
C TYR A 135 -1.27 -15.33 -1.04
N GLU A 136 0.00 -15.41 -1.44
CA GLU A 136 0.94 -16.38 -0.86
C GLU A 136 1.63 -15.86 0.40
N GLN A 137 1.86 -14.54 0.51
CA GLN A 137 2.72 -13.97 1.56
C GLN A 137 2.03 -12.94 2.45
N VAL A 138 1.32 -11.97 1.88
CA VAL A 138 0.64 -10.92 2.68
C VAL A 138 -0.45 -11.54 3.56
N ASP A 139 -1.34 -12.33 2.96
CA ASP A 139 -2.43 -13.03 3.68
C ASP A 139 -1.88 -13.95 4.78
N ALA A 140 -0.90 -14.78 4.43
CA ALA A 140 -0.30 -15.73 5.35
C ALA A 140 0.35 -15.03 6.56
N LEU A 141 1.07 -13.93 6.31
CA LEU A 141 1.73 -13.15 7.35
C LEU A 141 0.71 -12.40 8.22
N TYR A 142 -0.31 -11.80 7.62
CA TYR A 142 -1.40 -11.15 8.35
C TYR A 142 -2.06 -12.13 9.33
N GLU A 143 -2.42 -13.33 8.86
CA GLU A 143 -2.99 -14.35 9.73
C GLU A 143 -2.03 -14.82 10.82
N GLN A 144 -0.75 -15.04 10.48
CA GLN A 144 0.26 -15.47 11.45
C GLN A 144 0.39 -14.44 12.58
N MET A 145 0.47 -13.17 12.25
CA MET A 145 0.58 -12.07 13.20
C MET A 145 -0.68 -11.98 14.08
N GLN A 146 -1.88 -12.13 13.51
CA GLN A 146 -3.12 -12.12 14.29
C GLN A 146 -3.16 -13.25 15.32
N ARG A 147 -2.76 -14.47 14.92
CA ARG A 147 -2.64 -15.62 15.84
C ARG A 147 -1.61 -15.37 16.94
N ALA A 148 -0.42 -14.88 16.58
CA ALA A 148 0.64 -14.59 17.54
C ALA A 148 0.23 -13.49 18.55
N SER A 149 -0.47 -12.45 18.07
CA SER A 149 -1.02 -11.37 18.90
C SER A 149 -2.01 -11.92 19.94
N LEU A 150 -2.93 -12.80 19.54
CA LEU A 150 -3.88 -13.45 20.46
C LEU A 150 -3.17 -14.29 21.51
N THR A 151 -2.16 -15.09 21.13
CA THR A 151 -1.37 -15.88 22.08
C THR A 151 -0.69 -14.98 23.12
N ARG A 152 -0.06 -13.89 22.69
CA ARG A 152 0.58 -12.94 23.61
C ARG A 152 -0.42 -12.25 24.55
N LEU A 153 -1.63 -11.94 24.09
CA LEU A 153 -2.68 -11.37 24.95
C LEU A 153 -3.17 -12.33 26.03
N LEU A 154 -3.19 -13.65 25.75
CA LEU A 154 -3.52 -14.65 26.77
C LEU A 154 -2.47 -14.69 27.89
N GLU A 155 -1.20 -14.46 27.54
CA GLU A 155 -0.09 -14.43 28.50
C GLU A 155 0.01 -13.09 29.24
N ARG A 156 -0.28 -11.98 28.54
CA ARG A 156 -0.14 -10.60 29.04
C ARG A 156 -1.36 -9.74 28.66
N PRO A 157 -2.49 -9.87 29.38
CA PRO A 157 -3.71 -9.12 29.07
C PRO A 157 -3.53 -7.59 29.11
N GLU A 158 -2.56 -7.08 29.86
CA GLU A 158 -2.23 -5.65 29.91
C GLU A 158 -1.76 -5.07 28.57
N ASP A 159 -1.31 -5.92 27.63
CA ASP A 159 -0.84 -5.51 26.30
C ASP A 159 -1.99 -5.32 25.28
N THR A 160 -3.25 -5.33 25.74
CA THR A 160 -4.45 -5.11 24.90
C THR A 160 -4.32 -3.88 23.99
N SER A 161 -3.82 -2.76 24.53
CA SER A 161 -3.65 -1.54 23.73
C SER A 161 -2.66 -1.70 22.57
N VAL A 162 -1.55 -2.43 22.79
CA VAL A 162 -0.55 -2.72 21.77
C VAL A 162 -1.15 -3.62 20.69
N ALA A 163 -1.83 -4.69 21.10
CA ALA A 163 -2.43 -5.65 20.18
C ALA A 163 -3.51 -5.00 19.29
N LEU A 164 -4.33 -4.10 19.84
CA LEU A 164 -5.33 -3.37 19.06
C LEU A 164 -4.71 -2.44 18.02
N THR A 165 -3.60 -1.76 18.36
CA THR A 165 -2.87 -0.91 17.42
C THR A 165 -2.18 -1.74 16.35
N ALA A 166 -1.47 -2.81 16.73
CA ALA A 166 -0.84 -3.71 15.77
C ALA A 166 -1.87 -4.32 14.80
N GLY A 167 -3.01 -4.79 15.30
CA GLY A 167 -4.09 -5.33 14.47
C GLY A 167 -4.70 -4.30 13.52
N ARG A 168 -4.85 -3.03 13.94
CA ARG A 168 -5.30 -1.95 13.05
C ARG A 168 -4.26 -1.63 11.98
N MET A 169 -2.98 -1.52 12.33
CA MET A 169 -1.91 -1.28 11.36
C MET A 169 -1.86 -2.41 10.33
N ALA A 170 -1.89 -3.66 10.77
CA ALA A 170 -1.89 -4.81 9.87
C ALA A 170 -3.11 -4.86 8.96
N ARG A 171 -4.28 -4.48 9.45
CA ARG A 171 -5.50 -4.37 8.63
C ARG A 171 -5.40 -3.25 7.60
N ASN A 172 -4.73 -2.13 7.89
CA ASN A 172 -4.46 -1.11 6.89
C ASN A 172 -3.48 -1.65 5.82
N LEU A 173 -2.46 -2.41 6.21
CA LEU A 173 -1.51 -3.03 5.29
C LEU A 173 -2.15 -4.11 4.40
N GLU A 174 -3.02 -4.97 4.95
CA GLU A 174 -3.78 -5.94 4.14
C GLU A 174 -4.69 -5.25 3.12
N ARG A 175 -5.44 -4.22 3.53
CA ARG A 175 -6.22 -3.40 2.59
C ARG A 175 -5.38 -2.70 1.53
N LEU A 176 -4.16 -2.29 1.87
CA LEU A 176 -3.22 -1.73 0.90
C LEU A 176 -2.89 -2.79 -0.16
N GLY A 177 -2.59 -4.03 0.27
CA GLY A 177 -2.39 -5.19 -0.62
C GLY A 177 -3.57 -5.42 -1.55
N ASP A 178 -4.80 -5.49 -1.00
CA ASP A 178 -6.04 -5.65 -1.78
C ASP A 178 -6.18 -4.61 -2.89
N HIS A 179 -5.89 -3.34 -2.60
CA HIS A 179 -5.99 -2.28 -3.60
C HIS A 179 -4.89 -2.38 -4.67
N LEU A 180 -3.68 -2.84 -4.31
CA LEU A 180 -2.64 -3.14 -5.30
C LEU A 180 -3.06 -4.28 -6.23
N VAL A 181 -3.65 -5.35 -5.69
CA VAL A 181 -4.19 -6.48 -6.49
C VAL A 181 -5.26 -5.99 -7.45
N ASN A 182 -6.22 -5.18 -6.98
CA ASN A 182 -7.27 -4.61 -7.83
C ASN A 182 -6.71 -3.80 -9.02
N VAL A 183 -5.59 -3.09 -8.82
CA VAL A 183 -4.94 -2.33 -9.90
C VAL A 183 -4.15 -3.28 -10.83
N ALA A 184 -3.44 -4.25 -10.27
CA ALA A 184 -2.68 -5.25 -11.02
C ALA A 184 -3.56 -6.09 -11.95
N GLU A 185 -4.72 -6.57 -11.47
CA GLU A 185 -5.69 -7.34 -12.27
C GLU A 185 -6.20 -6.52 -13.47
N ARG A 186 -6.52 -5.23 -13.24
CA ARG A 186 -6.97 -4.34 -14.33
C ARG A 186 -5.87 -4.12 -15.36
N LEU A 187 -4.64 -3.93 -14.90
CA LEU A 187 -3.48 -3.74 -15.75
C LEU A 187 -3.19 -4.99 -16.59
N GLU A 188 -3.13 -6.18 -15.99
CA GLU A 188 -2.99 -7.46 -16.69
C GLU A 188 -4.04 -7.57 -17.81
N HIS A 189 -5.31 -7.36 -17.47
CA HIS A 189 -6.40 -7.48 -18.43
C HIS A 189 -6.24 -6.52 -19.63
N ILE A 190 -5.77 -5.29 -19.40
CA ILE A 190 -5.53 -4.33 -20.49
C ILE A 190 -4.33 -4.74 -21.35
N ILE A 191 -3.24 -5.21 -20.75
CA ILE A 191 -2.05 -5.64 -21.50
C ILE A 191 -2.39 -6.84 -22.40
N LEU A 192 -3.10 -7.83 -21.85
CA LEU A 192 -3.52 -9.03 -22.59
C LEU A 192 -4.50 -8.71 -23.73
N ARG A 193 -5.35 -7.69 -23.59
CA ARG A 193 -6.25 -7.24 -24.67
C ARG A 193 -5.55 -6.48 -25.79
N ALA A 194 -4.38 -5.92 -25.53
CA ALA A 194 -3.60 -5.16 -26.50
C ALA A 194 -2.60 -6.02 -27.30
N SER A 195 -2.44 -7.29 -26.91
CA SER A 195 -1.56 -8.30 -27.55
C SER A 195 -2.33 -9.12 -28.60
#